data_AF-A0A6A8QCD5-F1
#
_entry.id   AF-A0A6A8QCD5-F1
#
_cell.length_a   1.000
_cell.length_b   1.000
_cell.length_c   1.000
_cell.angle_alpha   90.00
_cell.angle_beta   90.00
_cell.angle_gamma   90.00
#
_symmetry.space_group_name_H-M   'P 1'
#
loop_
_entity.id
_entity.type
_entity.pdbx_description
1 polymer ?
#
loop_
_entity_poly.entity_id
_entity_poly.type
_entity_poly.pdbx_seq_one_letter_code
_entity_poly.pdbx_strand_id
1 'polypeptide(L)'
;MSDNYSSDFKAKVALDAVSQGRSVIAEVAEKYDVTEEEVISWASTYHEEGATVFAGEQAHHGHSDSEVEDVDITTEDNEFAHAVEHGVMDDDLNYKKLIFWSTLGTALVIIFVIGLVYFSQYSIFESQQEASLNSEYIEVQELNAAQTEKLNSFGVVDGEEGIYRIPIDSAIKRIAVD
;
A
#
# COMPACT_ATOMS: atom_id res chain seq x y z
N MET A 1 -33.87 10.95 -57.99
CA MET A 1 -33.19 9.66 -58.21
C MET A 1 -32.49 9.34 -56.91
N SER A 2 -32.78 8.20 -56.27
CA SER A 2 -32.13 7.80 -55.02
C SER A 2 -30.96 6.88 -55.35
N ASP A 3 -29.76 7.42 -55.36
CA ASP A 3 -28.56 6.59 -55.40
C ASP A 3 -28.41 5.90 -54.06
N ASN A 4 -28.28 4.57 -54.09
CA ASN A 4 -28.17 3.75 -52.88
C ASN A 4 -26.78 3.93 -52.25
N TYR A 5 -26.57 5.02 -51.52
CA TYR A 5 -25.34 5.23 -50.77
C TYR A 5 -25.23 4.21 -49.62
N SER A 6 -24.07 3.57 -49.49
CA SER A 6 -23.75 2.62 -48.42
C SER A 6 -23.83 3.29 -47.04
N SER A 7 -24.24 2.53 -46.01
CA SER A 7 -24.35 3.00 -44.62
C SER A 7 -23.05 3.60 -44.10
N ASP A 8 -21.91 3.01 -44.47
CA ASP A 8 -20.57 3.50 -44.13
C ASP A 8 -20.28 4.88 -44.74
N PHE A 9 -20.73 5.10 -45.98
CA PHE A 9 -20.55 6.37 -46.67
C PHE A 9 -21.42 7.46 -46.04
N LYS A 10 -22.69 7.13 -45.73
CA LYS A 10 -23.61 8.06 -45.05
C LYS A 10 -23.10 8.45 -43.66
N ALA A 11 -22.58 7.50 -42.88
CA ALA A 11 -22.01 7.75 -41.57
C ALA A 11 -20.76 8.65 -41.64
N LYS A 12 -19.89 8.42 -42.63
CA LYS A 12 -18.69 9.24 -42.84
C LYS A 12 -19.03 10.67 -43.25
N VAL A 13 -19.99 10.85 -44.16
CA VAL A 13 -20.45 12.17 -44.61
C VAL A 13 -21.16 12.91 -43.46
N ALA A 14 -21.98 12.22 -42.68
CA ALA A 14 -22.63 12.78 -41.49
C ALA A 14 -21.62 13.22 -40.42
N LEU A 15 -20.58 12.42 -40.16
CA LEU A 15 -19.52 12.76 -39.21
C LEU A 15 -18.71 14.00 -39.66
N ASP A 16 -18.37 14.09 -40.94
CA ASP A 16 -17.62 15.25 -41.48
C ASP A 16 -18.46 16.53 -41.37
N ALA A 17 -19.76 16.45 -41.65
CA ALA A 17 -20.69 17.58 -41.51
C ALA A 17 -20.92 18.02 -40.04
N VAL A 18 -20.99 17.07 -39.10
CA VAL A 18 -21.17 17.37 -37.66
C VAL A 18 -19.88 17.91 -37.03
N SER A 19 -18.72 17.39 -37.42
CA SER A 19 -17.42 17.78 -36.83
C SER A 19 -16.96 19.18 -37.25
N GLN A 20 -17.31 19.63 -38.47
CA GLN A 20 -16.88 20.93 -39.00
C GLN A 20 -17.94 22.05 -38.86
N GLY A 21 -19.18 21.69 -38.46
CA GLY A 21 -20.26 22.62 -38.15
C GLY A 21 -21.09 23.09 -39.35
N ARG A 22 -22.28 23.66 -39.07
CA ARG A 22 -23.34 23.99 -40.06
C ARG A 22 -22.93 24.85 -41.25
N SER A 23 -21.80 25.55 -41.21
CA SER A 23 -21.30 26.40 -42.30
C SER A 23 -20.66 25.61 -43.46
N VAL A 24 -20.39 24.31 -43.28
CA VAL A 24 -19.65 23.48 -44.25
C VAL A 24 -20.58 22.50 -44.99
N ILE A 25 -21.90 22.52 -44.71
CA ILE A 25 -22.88 21.60 -45.31
C ILE A 25 -22.94 21.76 -46.84
N ALA A 26 -22.88 22.99 -47.36
CA ALA A 26 -22.85 23.26 -48.80
C ALA A 26 -21.56 22.75 -49.47
N GLU A 27 -20.42 22.84 -48.77
CA GLU A 27 -19.12 22.38 -49.28
C GLU A 27 -19.00 20.85 -49.24
N VAL A 28 -19.55 20.20 -48.20
CA VAL A 28 -19.64 18.74 -48.10
C VAL A 28 -20.61 18.18 -49.15
N ALA A 29 -21.74 18.84 -49.37
CA ALA A 29 -22.70 18.50 -50.42
C ALA A 29 -22.05 18.54 -51.81
N GLU A 30 -21.33 19.63 -52.13
CA GLU A 30 -20.63 19.79 -53.41
C GLU A 30 -19.47 18.78 -53.57
N LYS A 31 -18.71 18.52 -52.49
CA LYS A 31 -17.56 17.59 -52.50
C LYS A 31 -17.97 16.14 -52.74
N TYR A 32 -19.14 15.75 -52.25
CA TYR A 32 -19.62 14.37 -52.34
C TYR A 32 -20.72 14.17 -53.40
N ASP A 33 -21.09 15.24 -54.14
CA ASP A 33 -22.18 15.26 -55.13
C ASP A 33 -23.51 14.78 -54.54
N VAL A 34 -23.79 15.21 -53.30
CA VAL A 34 -24.99 14.86 -52.53
C VAL A 34 -25.76 16.14 -52.22
N THR A 35 -27.09 16.08 -52.14
CA THR A 35 -27.88 17.29 -51.84
C THR A 35 -27.73 17.71 -50.38
N GLU A 36 -27.76 19.02 -50.11
CA GLU A 36 -27.64 19.55 -48.74
C GLU A 36 -28.71 18.96 -47.78
N GLU A 37 -29.92 18.68 -48.29
CA GLU A 37 -31.01 18.06 -47.53
C GLU A 37 -30.69 16.63 -47.11
N GLU A 38 -30.01 15.85 -47.96
CA GLU A 38 -29.59 14.48 -47.64
C GLU A 38 -28.51 14.47 -46.55
N VAL A 39 -27.53 15.39 -46.63
CA VAL A 39 -26.47 15.54 -45.62
C VAL A 39 -27.05 15.92 -44.25
N ILE A 40 -28.02 16.84 -44.22
CA ILE A 40 -28.71 17.23 -42.98
C ILE A 40 -29.50 16.04 -42.41
N SER A 41 -30.20 15.28 -43.26
CA SER A 41 -30.94 14.09 -42.82
C SER A 41 -30.00 13.07 -42.17
N TRP A 42 -28.86 12.76 -42.80
CA TRP A 42 -27.93 11.77 -42.26
C TRP A 42 -27.20 12.27 -41.01
N ALA A 43 -26.90 13.56 -40.92
CA ALA A 43 -26.36 14.15 -39.68
C ALA A 43 -27.35 14.03 -38.51
N SER A 44 -28.64 14.24 -38.76
CA SER A 44 -29.68 14.05 -37.74
C SER A 44 -29.85 12.58 -37.36
N THR A 45 -29.92 11.69 -38.34
CA THR A 45 -30.00 10.24 -38.13
C THR A 45 -28.80 9.71 -37.36
N TYR A 46 -27.59 10.20 -37.64
CA TYR A 46 -26.38 9.81 -36.89
C TYR A 46 -26.44 10.24 -35.41
N HIS A 47 -27.01 11.40 -35.11
CA HIS A 47 -27.16 11.86 -33.72
C HIS A 47 -28.24 11.08 -32.96
N GLU A 48 -29.31 10.64 -33.65
CA GLU A 48 -30.43 9.91 -33.05
C GLU A 48 -30.13 8.40 -32.95
N GLU A 49 -29.68 7.78 -34.04
CA GLU A 49 -29.32 6.35 -34.10
C GLU A 49 -27.97 6.05 -33.46
N GLY A 50 -27.03 7.00 -33.46
CA GLY A 50 -25.74 6.83 -32.78
C GLY A 50 -25.93 6.54 -31.29
N ALA A 51 -26.92 7.17 -30.64
CA ALA A 51 -27.24 6.88 -29.26
C ALA A 51 -27.90 5.50 -29.06
N THR A 52 -28.76 5.05 -29.98
CA THR A 52 -29.45 3.74 -29.89
C THR A 52 -28.59 2.55 -30.32
N VAL A 53 -27.52 2.79 -31.10
CA VAL A 53 -26.51 1.76 -31.40
C VAL A 53 -25.62 1.46 -30.19
N PHE A 54 -25.35 2.47 -29.34
CA PHE A 54 -24.65 2.27 -28.06
C PHE A 54 -25.59 1.96 -26.88
N ALA A 55 -26.86 2.33 -26.97
CA ALA A 55 -27.91 2.02 -26.01
C ALA A 55 -28.88 1.00 -26.62
N GLY A 56 -28.46 -0.27 -26.67
CA GLY A 56 -29.30 -1.36 -27.17
C GLY A 56 -30.66 -1.43 -26.47
N GLU A 57 -31.72 -1.34 -27.26
CA GLU A 57 -33.08 -1.77 -26.94
C GLU A 57 -33.01 -3.28 -26.58
N GLN A 58 -33.36 -3.80 -25.40
CA GLN A 58 -34.20 -3.31 -24.31
C GLN A 58 -33.98 -4.17 -23.06
N ALA A 59 -33.83 -3.56 -21.89
CA ALA A 59 -34.21 -4.18 -20.61
C ALA A 59 -35.71 -3.99 -20.39
N HIS A 60 -36.51 -4.98 -20.79
CA HIS A 60 -37.80 -5.26 -20.15
C HIS A 60 -37.49 -6.09 -18.89
N HIS A 61 -37.46 -5.43 -17.73
CA HIS A 61 -37.38 -6.14 -16.44
C HIS A 61 -38.72 -6.83 -16.16
N GLY A 62 -38.72 -8.15 -16.26
CA GLY A 62 -39.83 -9.02 -15.87
C GLY A 62 -39.32 -10.42 -15.57
N HIS A 63 -38.61 -10.54 -14.44
CA HIS A 63 -38.35 -11.78 -13.68
C HIS A 63 -38.24 -13.06 -14.51
N SER A 64 -37.03 -13.40 -14.93
CA SER A 64 -36.69 -14.79 -15.24
C SER A 64 -35.31 -15.05 -14.68
N ASP A 65 -35.21 -16.04 -13.80
CA ASP A 65 -33.97 -16.76 -13.52
C ASP A 65 -33.28 -17.02 -14.87
N SER A 66 -32.21 -16.29 -15.14
CA SER A 66 -31.31 -16.61 -16.25
C SER A 66 -30.39 -17.71 -15.73
N GLU A 67 -30.82 -18.96 -15.91
CA GLU A 67 -29.85 -20.02 -16.20
C GLU A 67 -28.90 -19.45 -17.26
N VAL A 68 -27.64 -19.27 -16.85
CA VAL A 68 -26.57 -18.92 -17.77
C VAL A 68 -26.45 -20.13 -18.69
N GLU A 69 -27.05 -20.04 -19.87
CA GLU A 69 -26.88 -21.05 -20.90
C GLU A 69 -25.42 -20.95 -21.35
N ASP A 70 -24.59 -21.89 -20.87
CA ASP A 70 -23.20 -22.05 -21.30
C ASP A 70 -23.23 -22.41 -22.79
N VAL A 71 -23.13 -21.40 -23.66
CA VAL A 71 -23.04 -21.58 -25.10
C VAL A 71 -21.61 -21.99 -25.42
N ASP A 72 -21.39 -23.31 -25.49
CA ASP A 72 -20.10 -23.91 -25.86
C ASP A 72 -19.83 -23.68 -27.36
N ILE A 73 -19.06 -22.64 -27.69
CA ILE A 73 -18.66 -22.32 -29.06
C ILE A 73 -17.42 -23.17 -29.40
N THR A 74 -17.65 -24.37 -29.95
CA THR A 74 -16.57 -25.22 -30.44
C THR A 74 -16.07 -24.70 -31.79
N THR A 75 -14.89 -24.08 -31.80
CA THR A 75 -14.20 -23.59 -33.01
C THR A 75 -12.82 -24.22 -33.11
N GLU A 76 -12.37 -24.58 -34.32
CA GLU A 76 -11.03 -25.13 -34.56
C GLU A 76 -9.93 -24.05 -34.60
N ASP A 77 -10.33 -22.79 -34.67
CA ASP A 77 -9.46 -21.61 -34.69
C ASP A 77 -9.11 -21.13 -33.28
N ASN A 78 -7.86 -21.39 -32.89
CA ASN A 78 -7.34 -21.08 -31.55
C ASN A 78 -7.31 -19.55 -31.28
N GLU A 79 -7.13 -18.73 -32.31
CA GLU A 79 -7.03 -17.27 -32.17
C GLU A 79 -8.40 -16.66 -31.85
N PHE A 80 -9.45 -17.13 -32.53
CA PHE A 80 -10.82 -16.73 -32.25
C PHE A 80 -11.27 -17.16 -30.84
N ALA A 81 -10.94 -18.39 -30.43
CA ALA A 81 -11.25 -18.87 -29.09
C ALA A 81 -10.57 -18.02 -28.00
N HIS A 82 -9.28 -17.69 -28.19
CA HIS A 82 -8.53 -16.84 -27.27
C HIS A 82 -9.11 -15.42 -27.17
N ALA A 83 -9.46 -14.80 -28.30
CA ALA A 83 -10.02 -13.45 -28.34
C ALA A 83 -11.41 -13.35 -27.70
N VAL A 84 -12.24 -14.40 -27.79
CA VAL A 84 -13.53 -14.46 -27.10
C VAL A 84 -13.34 -14.65 -25.59
N GLU A 85 -12.37 -15.46 -25.18
CA GLU A 85 -12.10 -15.76 -23.78
C GLU A 85 -11.45 -14.59 -23.03
N HIS A 86 -10.55 -13.83 -23.66
CA HIS A 86 -9.77 -12.78 -23.00
C HIS A 86 -10.14 -11.35 -23.42
N GLY A 87 -10.99 -11.18 -24.44
CA GLY A 87 -11.49 -9.88 -24.90
C GLY A 87 -10.45 -9.06 -25.69
N VAL A 88 -10.63 -7.74 -25.77
CA VAL A 88 -9.80 -6.84 -26.63
C VAL A 88 -8.46 -6.45 -25.98
N MET A 89 -8.20 -6.86 -24.74
CA MET A 89 -6.93 -6.62 -24.04
C MET A 89 -6.44 -7.90 -23.36
N ASP A 90 -5.51 -8.58 -24.02
CA ASP A 90 -4.69 -9.63 -23.42
C ASP A 90 -3.64 -8.99 -22.49
N ASP A 91 -3.77 -9.22 -21.19
CA ASP A 91 -2.77 -8.78 -20.20
C ASP A 91 -1.81 -9.94 -19.90
N ASP A 92 -0.66 -9.95 -20.60
CA ASP A 92 0.43 -10.91 -20.37
C ASP A 92 1.19 -10.60 -19.08
N LEU A 93 0.56 -10.91 -17.94
CA LEU A 93 1.18 -10.77 -16.64
C LEU A 93 2.34 -11.77 -16.49
N ASN A 94 3.55 -11.25 -16.26
CA ASN A 94 4.70 -12.10 -15.96
C ASN A 94 4.62 -12.63 -14.51
N TYR A 95 3.82 -13.66 -14.31
CA TYR A 95 3.60 -14.30 -13.00
C TYR A 95 4.90 -14.81 -12.37
N LYS A 96 5.87 -15.28 -13.17
CA LYS A 96 7.16 -15.72 -12.65
C LYS A 96 7.89 -14.59 -11.94
N LYS A 97 7.94 -13.42 -12.56
CA LYS A 97 8.58 -12.24 -11.98
C LYS A 97 7.75 -11.71 -10.80
N LEU A 98 6.43 -11.66 -10.93
CA LEU A 98 5.53 -11.14 -9.89
C LEU A 98 5.64 -11.98 -8.61
N ILE A 99 5.51 -13.30 -8.72
CA ILE A 99 5.59 -14.21 -7.58
C ILE A 99 6.99 -14.16 -6.96
N PHE A 100 8.05 -14.10 -7.78
CA PHE A 100 9.42 -13.99 -7.28
C PHE A 100 9.62 -12.75 -6.41
N TRP A 101 9.24 -11.56 -6.90
CA TRP A 101 9.42 -10.31 -6.14
C TRP A 101 8.45 -10.19 -4.97
N SER A 102 7.22 -10.70 -5.10
CA SER A 102 6.27 -10.75 -4.00
C SER A 102 6.81 -11.59 -2.85
N THR A 103 7.21 -12.84 -3.13
CA THR A 103 7.74 -13.77 -2.11
C THR A 103 9.01 -13.23 -1.47
N LEU A 104 9.92 -12.67 -2.27
CA LEU A 104 11.15 -12.04 -1.77
C LEU A 104 10.84 -10.84 -0.86
N GLY A 105 9.91 -9.99 -1.28
CA GLY A 105 9.47 -8.83 -0.51
C GLY A 105 8.84 -9.25 0.82
N THR A 106 7.92 -10.23 0.81
CA THR A 106 7.28 -10.73 2.03
C THR A 106 8.32 -11.33 2.99
N ALA A 107 9.26 -12.12 2.48
CA ALA A 107 10.33 -12.70 3.29
C ALA A 107 11.23 -11.64 3.93
N LEU A 108 11.59 -10.58 3.19
CA LEU A 108 12.39 -9.47 3.71
C LEU A 108 11.68 -8.77 4.86
N VAL A 109 10.38 -8.47 4.70
CA VAL A 109 9.57 -7.83 5.74
C VAL A 109 9.52 -8.71 7.00
N ILE A 110 9.33 -10.03 6.86
CA ILE A 110 9.32 -10.96 7.99
C ILE A 110 10.67 -10.93 8.73
N ILE A 111 11.79 -11.02 8.00
CA ILE A 111 13.14 -10.95 8.59
C ILE A 111 13.34 -9.61 9.32
N PHE A 112 12.88 -8.51 8.73
CA PHE A 112 12.98 -7.19 9.33
C PHE A 112 12.19 -7.09 10.64
N VAL A 113 10.96 -7.61 10.68
CA VAL A 113 10.13 -7.65 11.90
C VAL A 113 10.81 -8.47 13.00
N ILE A 114 11.34 -9.65 12.66
CA ILE A 114 12.08 -10.50 13.62
C ILE A 114 13.32 -9.74 14.13
N GLY A 115 14.05 -9.06 13.24
CA GLY A 115 15.19 -8.22 13.59
C GLY A 115 14.82 -7.12 14.58
N LEU A 116 13.70 -6.42 14.37
CA LEU A 116 13.20 -5.39 15.29
C LEU A 116 12.83 -5.96 16.66
N VAL A 117 12.18 -7.12 16.72
CA VAL A 117 11.85 -7.77 18.00
C VAL A 117 13.12 -8.13 18.76
N TYR A 118 14.10 -8.74 18.08
CA TYR A 118 15.37 -9.11 18.70
C TYR A 118 16.17 -7.87 19.17
N PHE A 119 16.21 -6.84 18.32
CA PHE A 119 16.84 -5.55 18.64
C PHE A 119 16.17 -4.87 19.84
N SER A 120 14.84 -4.88 19.92
CA SER A 120 14.10 -4.31 21.03
C SER A 120 14.43 -5.00 22.36
N GLN A 121 14.47 -6.34 22.37
CA GLN A 121 14.85 -7.11 23.57
C GLN A 121 16.27 -6.78 24.03
N TYR A 122 17.22 -6.75 23.09
CA TYR A 122 18.61 -6.41 23.38
C TYR A 122 18.76 -4.97 23.90
N SER A 123 18.10 -4.02 23.25
CA SER A 123 18.16 -2.59 23.61
C SER A 123 17.60 -2.30 25.00
N ILE A 124 16.47 -2.94 25.37
CA ILE A 124 15.89 -2.79 26.70
C ILE A 124 16.82 -3.41 27.75
N PHE A 125 17.41 -4.56 27.47
CA PHE A 125 18.34 -5.23 28.39
C PHE A 125 19.58 -4.38 28.70
N GLU A 126 20.18 -3.76 27.67
CA GLU A 126 21.35 -2.88 27.83
C GLU A 126 21.01 -1.63 28.68
N SER A 127 19.84 -1.01 28.43
CA SER A 127 19.39 0.15 29.20
C SER A 127 19.12 -0.16 30.68
N GLN A 128 18.63 -1.36 31.00
CA GLN A 128 18.40 -1.78 32.38
C GLN A 128 19.71 -2.08 33.11
N GLN A 129 20.68 -2.66 32.41
CA GLN A 129 21.98 -2.98 32.98
C GLN A 129 22.76 -1.69 33.32
N GLU A 130 22.75 -0.70 32.44
CA GLU A 130 23.40 0.59 32.69
C GLU A 130 22.74 1.36 33.85
N ALA A 131 21.41 1.30 33.97
CA ALA A 131 20.68 1.90 35.11
C ALA A 131 21.00 1.17 36.44
N SER A 132 21.06 -0.16 36.43
CA SER A 132 21.38 -0.98 37.61
C SER A 132 22.83 -0.79 38.08
N LEU A 133 23.78 -0.75 37.14
CA LEU A 133 25.20 -0.54 37.46
C LEU A 133 25.44 0.83 38.10
N ASN A 134 24.74 1.86 37.61
CA ASN A 134 24.81 3.19 38.21
C ASN A 134 24.18 3.22 39.60
N SER A 135 23.03 2.58 39.84
CA SER A 135 22.43 2.56 41.18
C SER A 135 23.28 1.77 42.19
N GLU A 136 23.82 0.63 41.79
CA GLU A 136 24.65 -0.22 42.66
C GLU A 136 25.97 0.49 43.03
N TYR A 137 26.58 1.21 42.08
CA TYR A 137 27.78 2.00 42.34
C TYR A 137 27.53 3.12 43.36
N ILE A 138 26.40 3.82 43.24
CA ILE A 138 26.02 4.90 44.16
C ILE A 138 25.76 4.36 45.57
N GLU A 139 25.04 3.25 45.68
CA GLU A 139 24.75 2.60 46.98
C GLU A 139 26.04 2.10 47.65
N VAL A 140 26.93 1.46 46.91
CA VAL A 140 28.23 0.98 47.43
C VAL A 140 29.10 2.16 47.87
N GLN A 141 29.12 3.26 47.12
CA GLN A 141 29.88 4.45 47.49
C GLN A 141 29.36 5.09 48.78
N GLU A 142 28.04 5.20 48.93
CA GLU A 142 27.40 5.75 50.12
C GLU A 142 27.64 4.87 51.36
N LEU A 143 27.48 3.55 51.22
CA LEU A 143 27.77 2.60 52.29
C LEU A 143 29.24 2.67 52.73
N ASN A 144 30.18 2.76 51.79
CA ASN A 144 31.60 2.90 52.10
C ASN A 144 31.91 4.22 52.82
N ALA A 145 31.28 5.32 52.40
CA ALA A 145 31.46 6.62 53.05
C ALA A 145 30.95 6.58 54.50
N ALA A 146 29.74 6.06 54.73
CA ALA A 146 29.15 5.92 56.06
C ALA A 146 29.96 4.97 56.97
N GLN A 147 30.47 3.86 56.42
CA GLN A 147 31.34 2.94 57.16
C GLN A 147 32.68 3.60 57.51
N THR A 148 33.29 4.32 56.57
CA THR A 148 34.55 5.05 56.81
C THR A 148 34.37 6.10 57.90
N GLU A 149 33.26 6.84 57.88
CA GLU A 149 32.92 7.79 58.95
C GLU A 149 32.75 7.08 60.30
N LYS A 150 32.07 5.93 60.32
CA LYS A 150 31.88 5.14 61.56
C LYS A 150 33.19 4.59 62.12
N LEU A 151 34.13 4.18 61.27
CA LEU A 151 35.45 3.66 61.64
C LEU A 151 36.41 4.75 62.12
N ASN A 152 36.25 5.99 61.63
CA ASN A 152 37.12 7.13 61.95
C ASN A 152 36.54 8.07 63.02
N SER A 153 35.36 7.76 63.57
CA SER A 153 34.71 8.58 64.59
C SER A 153 34.54 7.84 65.92
N PHE A 154 34.60 8.60 67.02
CA PHE A 154 34.21 8.10 68.33
C PHE A 154 32.70 7.90 68.42
N GLY A 155 32.27 6.95 69.26
CA GLY A 155 30.85 6.78 69.54
C GLY A 155 30.57 5.70 70.57
N VAL A 156 29.31 5.60 70.97
CA VAL A 156 28.82 4.59 71.92
C VAL A 156 28.33 3.40 71.12
N VAL A 157 28.78 2.20 71.48
CA VAL A 157 28.29 0.94 70.89
C VAL A 157 27.25 0.33 71.82
N ASP A 158 27.59 0.24 73.12
CA ASP A 158 26.69 -0.16 74.18
C ASP A 158 26.94 0.72 75.42
N GLY A 159 25.95 1.54 75.77
CA GLY A 159 26.06 2.45 76.91
C GLY A 159 25.85 1.78 78.27
N GLU A 160 25.15 0.64 78.30
CA GLU A 160 24.82 -0.09 79.53
C GLU A 160 25.98 -1.00 79.95
N GLU A 161 26.65 -1.61 78.98
CA GLU A 161 27.86 -2.41 79.19
C GLU A 161 29.15 -1.56 79.19
N GLY A 162 29.06 -0.26 78.89
CA GLY A 162 30.20 0.65 78.87
C GLY A 162 31.16 0.43 77.69
N ILE A 163 30.66 -0.06 76.56
CA ILE A 163 31.42 -0.37 75.36
C ILE A 163 31.40 0.83 74.40
N TYR A 164 32.58 1.39 74.13
CA TYR A 164 32.77 2.55 73.25
C TYR A 164 33.60 2.19 72.02
N ARG A 165 33.28 2.80 70.87
CA ARG A 165 34.15 2.76 69.69
C ARG A 165 35.14 3.93 69.72
N ILE A 166 36.37 3.64 69.31
CA ILE A 166 37.42 4.63 69.09
C ILE A 166 37.90 4.54 67.64
N PRO A 167 38.38 5.64 67.04
CA PRO A 167 38.94 5.63 65.69
C PRO A 167 40.10 4.65 65.56
N ILE A 168 40.23 4.02 64.38
CA ILE A 168 41.26 2.99 64.12
C ILE A 168 42.67 3.51 64.44
N ASP A 169 43.03 4.73 64.00
CA ASP A 169 44.37 5.29 64.25
C ASP A 169 44.66 5.45 65.76
N SER A 170 43.62 5.78 66.53
CA SER A 170 43.73 5.89 67.98
C SER A 170 43.86 4.53 68.64
N ALA A 171 43.17 3.50 68.12
CA ALA A 171 43.31 2.13 68.58
C ALA A 171 44.71 1.57 68.31
N ILE A 172 45.23 1.75 67.08
CA ILE A 172 46.58 1.32 66.70
C ILE A 172 47.62 1.99 67.60
N LYS A 173 47.50 3.31 67.81
CA LYS A 173 48.43 4.04 68.67
C LYS A 173 48.41 3.55 70.12
N ARG A 174 47.26 3.10 70.64
CA ARG A 174 47.17 2.54 71.99
C ARG A 174 47.81 1.15 72.09
N ILE A 175 47.62 0.30 71.08
CA ILE A 175 48.19 -1.05 71.04
C ILE A 175 49.71 -1.01 70.79
N ALA A 176 50.19 -0.05 70.02
CA ALA A 176 51.63 0.08 69.71
C ALA A 176 52.47 0.69 70.83
N VAL A 177 51.83 1.28 71.84
CA VAL A 177 52.46 1.91 73.01
C VAL A 177 52.45 0.98 74.23
N ASP A 178 51.65 -0.09 74.18
CA ASP A 178 51.62 -1.19 75.16
C ASP A 178 52.61 -2.29 74.77
#